data_AF-A0AAD5RPN1-F1
#
_entry.id   AF-A0AAD5RPN1-F1
#
_cell.length_a   1.000
_cell.length_b   1.000
_cell.length_c   1.000
_cell.angle_alpha   90.00
_cell.angle_beta   90.00
_cell.angle_gamma   90.00
#
_symmetry.space_group_name_H-M   'P 1'
#
loop_
_entity.id
_entity.type
_entity.pdbx_description
1 polymer ?
#
loop_
_entity_poly.entity_id
_entity_poly.type
_entity_poly.pdbx_seq_one_letter_code
_entity_poly.pdbx_strand_id
1 'polypeptide(L)'
;MLLGTTVVVAGLAVVTGANQLDITDQIRRDLGFNLYPRVGATDLQTFSGALGGASAPAIQNSGDTARPFMVDGDTFTDFQTAANRACDNQKNECADLANNGGGEFEVGDCDSQNEQCKQTASTATQTAFQELVSSNAEFDFICDT
;
A
#
# COMPACT_ATOMS: atom_id res chain seq x y z
N MET A 1 -7.33 61.98 -22.79
CA MET A 1 -7.68 62.27 -21.38
C MET A 1 -7.62 60.92 -20.67
N LEU A 2 -6.51 60.55 -20.01
CA LEU A 2 -6.20 60.78 -18.57
C LEU A 2 -7.42 60.39 -17.70
N LEU A 3 -7.40 59.50 -16.70
CA LEU A 3 -6.44 59.08 -15.67
C LEU A 3 -6.79 57.62 -15.27
N GLY A 4 -5.96 56.70 -14.75
CA GLY A 4 -4.92 56.80 -13.73
C GLY A 4 -5.37 56.08 -12.45
N THR A 5 -4.75 54.91 -12.15
CA THR A 5 -4.48 54.30 -10.81
C THR A 5 -5.66 54.03 -9.83
N THR A 6 -5.77 52.88 -9.17
CA THR A 6 -4.91 52.48 -8.03
C THR A 6 -5.16 51.00 -7.67
N VAL A 7 -4.10 50.21 -7.52
CA VAL A 7 -4.15 48.88 -6.86
C VAL A 7 -4.03 49.12 -5.36
N VAL A 8 -5.03 48.72 -4.58
CA VAL A 8 -4.95 48.73 -3.11
C VAL A 8 -4.56 47.31 -2.66
N VAL A 9 -3.28 47.11 -2.36
CA VAL A 9 -2.82 45.97 -1.56
C VAL A 9 -3.00 46.35 -0.09
N ALA A 10 -4.12 45.97 0.50
CA ALA A 10 -4.31 46.02 1.94
C ALA A 10 -3.91 44.65 2.52
N GLY A 11 -2.71 44.60 3.12
CA GLY A 11 -2.30 43.46 3.92
C GLY A 11 -3.19 43.32 5.16
N LEU A 12 -3.72 42.13 5.37
CA LEU A 12 -4.23 41.70 6.66
C LEU A 12 -3.35 40.54 7.14
N ALA A 13 -2.42 40.84 8.06
CA ALA A 13 -1.68 39.83 8.79
C ALA A 13 -2.64 39.19 9.80
N VAL A 14 -3.08 37.96 9.53
CA VAL A 14 -3.73 37.11 10.53
C VAL A 14 -2.64 36.25 11.16
N VAL A 15 -2.12 36.69 12.31
CA VAL A 15 -1.41 35.80 13.24
C VAL A 15 -2.49 34.98 13.95
N THR A 16 -2.74 33.78 13.45
CA THR A 16 -3.35 32.72 14.26
C THR A 16 -2.22 31.83 14.75
N GLY A 17 -1.75 32.12 15.96
CA GLY A 17 -0.98 31.18 16.73
C GLY A 17 -1.89 30.02 17.12
N ALA A 18 -1.71 28.88 16.46
CA ALA A 18 -2.15 27.59 16.95
C ALA A 18 -0.94 26.66 16.89
N ASN A 19 -0.39 26.35 18.06
CA ASN A 19 0.67 25.38 18.27
C ASN A 19 0.17 24.00 17.78
N GLN A 20 0.53 23.59 16.57
CA GLN A 20 0.22 22.23 16.12
C GLN A 20 1.15 21.74 15.02
N LEU A 21 2.45 21.65 15.32
CA LEU A 21 3.37 20.75 14.63
C LEU A 21 4.38 20.23 15.67
N ASP A 22 3.87 19.49 16.66
CA ASP A 22 4.69 18.83 17.66
C ASP A 22 4.16 17.43 17.96
N ILE A 23 4.42 16.49 17.03
CA ILE A 23 4.35 15.04 17.31
C ILE A 23 5.62 14.35 16.78
N THR A 24 6.27 14.89 15.75
CA THR A 24 7.43 14.22 15.11
C THR A 24 8.79 14.60 15.72
N ASP A 25 8.92 15.71 16.44
CA ASP A 25 10.25 16.15 16.94
C ASP A 25 10.59 15.61 18.34
N GLN A 26 9.59 15.25 19.15
CA GLN A 26 9.83 14.70 20.50
C GLN A 26 10.13 13.20 20.54
N ILE A 27 9.77 12.41 19.52
CA ILE A 27 10.12 10.98 19.48
C ILE A 27 11.62 10.78 19.17
N ARG A 28 12.27 11.77 18.53
CA ARG A 28 13.63 11.62 18.00
C ARG A 28 14.77 11.84 19.01
N ARG A 29 14.53 12.43 20.18
CA ARG A 29 15.62 12.83 21.10
C ARG A 29 15.92 11.89 22.27
N ASP A 30 15.12 10.86 22.51
CA ASP A 30 15.37 9.93 23.63
C ASP A 30 15.62 8.46 23.23
N LEU A 31 15.58 8.14 21.94
CA LEU A 31 15.91 6.80 21.45
C LEU A 31 16.91 6.93 20.31
N GLY A 32 18.19 6.76 20.63
CA GLY A 32 19.33 6.72 19.70
C GLY A 32 19.34 5.51 18.76
N PHE A 33 18.18 5.16 18.20
CA PHE A 33 18.00 4.12 17.20
C PHE A 33 17.30 4.74 16.00
N ASN A 34 17.91 4.63 14.82
CA ASN A 34 17.29 4.96 13.53
C ASN A 34 16.12 4.00 13.23
N LEU A 35 15.06 4.07 14.03
CA LEU A 35 13.81 3.39 13.82
C LEU A 35 13.03 4.19 12.78
N TYR A 36 13.39 3.97 11.51
CA TYR A 36 12.39 4.10 10.47
C TYR A 36 11.24 3.16 10.86
N PRO A 37 9.99 3.66 10.98
CA PRO A 37 8.87 2.78 11.20
C PRO A 37 8.82 1.80 10.03
N ARG A 38 9.27 0.56 10.27
CA ARG A 38 9.03 -0.55 9.36
C ARG A 38 7.57 -0.92 9.55
N VAL A 39 6.69 -0.15 8.92
CA VAL A 39 5.30 -0.57 8.75
C VAL A 39 5.40 -1.84 7.90
N GLY A 40 5.30 -3.01 8.54
CA GLY A 40 5.24 -4.27 7.81
C GLY A 40 4.13 -4.18 6.79
N ALA A 41 4.41 -4.56 5.54
CA ALA A 41 3.40 -4.51 4.49
C ALA A 41 2.20 -5.36 4.93
N THR A 42 1.04 -4.71 5.10
CA THR A 42 -0.23 -5.39 5.42
C THR A 42 -0.85 -6.04 4.20
N ASP A 43 -0.46 -5.56 3.02
CA ASP A 43 -0.85 -6.05 1.71
C ASP A 43 0.38 -6.08 0.80
N LEU A 44 0.62 -7.22 0.16
CA LEU A 44 1.70 -7.38 -0.83
C LEU A 44 1.21 -7.22 -2.27
N GLN A 45 -0.07 -6.97 -2.51
CA GLN A 45 -0.58 -6.59 -3.82
C GLN A 45 -0.23 -5.13 -4.13
N THR A 46 0.55 -4.92 -5.18
CA THR A 46 1.05 -3.60 -5.58
C THR A 46 0.39 -3.07 -6.85
N PHE A 47 -0.30 -3.92 -7.62
CA PHE A 47 -1.08 -3.52 -8.76
C PHE A 47 -2.35 -2.80 -8.32
N SER A 48 -2.56 -1.58 -8.81
CA SER A 48 -3.68 -0.70 -8.42
C SER A 48 -4.64 -0.39 -9.57
N GLY A 49 -4.39 -0.90 -10.77
CA GLY A 49 -5.34 -0.76 -11.88
C GLY A 49 -6.63 -1.49 -11.54
N ALA A 50 -7.80 -0.89 -11.85
CA ALA A 50 -9.10 -1.45 -11.52
C ALA A 50 -10.14 -1.16 -12.62
N LEU A 51 -10.15 -1.97 -13.68
CA LEU A 51 -10.99 -1.70 -14.86
C LEU A 51 -12.44 -1.99 -14.49
N GLY A 52 -13.33 -1.04 -14.78
CA GLY A 52 -14.73 -1.12 -14.34
C GLY A 52 -14.91 -1.08 -12.82
N GLY A 53 -13.86 -0.80 -12.05
CA GLY A 53 -13.87 -0.85 -10.59
C GLY A 53 -13.41 -2.19 -9.98
N ALA A 54 -13.13 -3.21 -10.79
CA ALA A 54 -12.62 -4.50 -10.31
C ALA A 54 -11.16 -4.39 -9.89
N SER A 55 -10.88 -4.42 -8.59
CA SER A 55 -9.52 -4.33 -8.03
C SER A 55 -8.97 -5.69 -7.68
N ALA A 56 -7.64 -5.87 -7.74
CA ALA A 56 -7.03 -7.08 -7.23
C ALA A 56 -7.19 -7.16 -5.70
N PRO A 57 -7.60 -8.32 -5.15
CA PRO A 57 -7.69 -8.53 -3.71
C PRO A 57 -6.30 -8.45 -3.06
N ALA A 58 -6.30 -8.06 -1.79
CA ALA A 58 -5.09 -7.96 -0.99
C ALA A 58 -4.43 -9.32 -0.79
N ILE A 59 -3.09 -9.33 -0.82
CA ILE A 59 -2.27 -10.48 -0.43
C ILE A 59 -1.88 -10.26 1.04
N GLN A 60 -2.54 -10.97 1.93
CA GLN A 60 -2.42 -10.81 3.39
C GLN A 60 -1.58 -11.92 4.02
N ASN A 61 -1.07 -11.67 5.23
CA ASN A 61 -0.42 -12.70 6.02
C ASN A 61 -1.48 -13.67 6.54
N SER A 62 -1.32 -14.96 6.25
CA SER A 62 -2.27 -15.98 6.70
C SER A 62 -2.20 -16.32 8.18
N GLY A 63 -1.08 -16.00 8.84
CA GLY A 63 -0.72 -16.46 10.17
C GLY A 63 -0.17 -17.89 10.23
N ASP A 64 -0.16 -18.62 9.10
CA ASP A 64 0.42 -19.96 8.98
C ASP A 64 1.79 -19.87 8.29
N THR A 65 2.86 -20.19 9.03
CA THR A 65 4.23 -20.14 8.51
C THR A 65 4.48 -21.13 7.36
N ALA A 66 3.70 -22.21 7.25
CA ALA A 66 3.80 -23.14 6.14
C ALA A 66 3.13 -22.62 4.86
N ARG A 67 2.16 -21.71 4.99
CA ARG A 67 1.40 -21.11 3.87
C ARG A 67 1.16 -19.63 4.13
N PRO A 68 2.21 -18.79 4.15
CA PRO A 68 2.14 -17.45 4.76
C PRO A 68 1.31 -16.43 3.98
N PHE A 69 0.95 -16.70 2.73
CA PHE A 69 0.18 -15.78 1.90
C PHE A 69 -1.29 -16.19 1.88
N MET A 70 -2.21 -15.23 1.97
CA MET A 70 -3.65 -15.43 1.85
C MET A 70 -4.26 -14.44 0.85
N VAL A 71 -5.15 -14.93 -0.01
CA VAL A 71 -5.96 -14.14 -0.95
C VAL A 71 -7.38 -14.67 -0.90
N ASP A 72 -8.34 -13.82 -0.48
CA ASP A 72 -9.76 -14.18 -0.37
C ASP A 72 -10.04 -15.51 0.37
N GLY A 73 -9.23 -15.83 1.38
CA GLY A 73 -9.33 -17.05 2.18
C GLY A 73 -8.54 -18.25 1.65
N ASP A 74 -8.09 -18.23 0.39
CA ASP A 74 -7.15 -19.21 -0.15
C ASP A 74 -5.74 -18.89 0.36
N THR A 75 -5.01 -19.89 0.87
CA THR A 75 -3.62 -19.72 1.33
C THR A 75 -2.61 -20.26 0.34
N PHE A 76 -1.37 -19.77 0.35
CA PHE A 76 -0.31 -20.15 -0.60
C PHE A 76 1.06 -20.21 0.07
N THR A 77 1.92 -21.04 -0.48
CA THR A 77 3.30 -21.25 0.00
C THR A 77 4.27 -20.20 -0.51
N ASP A 78 3.98 -19.57 -1.66
CA ASP A 78 4.85 -18.59 -2.30
C ASP A 78 4.06 -17.37 -2.79
N PHE A 79 4.73 -16.22 -2.81
CA PHE A 79 4.16 -14.93 -3.19
C PHE A 79 3.67 -14.92 -4.64
N GLN A 80 4.41 -15.49 -5.58
CA GLN A 80 4.07 -15.40 -6.99
C GLN A 80 2.75 -16.13 -7.31
N THR A 81 2.53 -17.30 -6.69
CA THR A 81 1.26 -18.03 -6.82
C THR A 81 0.11 -17.25 -6.20
N ALA A 82 0.30 -16.65 -5.01
CA ALA A 82 -0.69 -15.80 -4.37
C ALA A 82 -1.03 -14.57 -5.23
N ALA A 83 -0.02 -13.88 -5.76
CA ALA A 83 -0.22 -12.71 -6.60
C ALA A 83 -0.92 -13.05 -7.92
N ASN A 84 -0.57 -14.17 -8.55
CA ASN A 84 -1.29 -14.66 -9.73
C ASN A 84 -2.76 -14.95 -9.41
N ARG A 85 -3.05 -15.56 -8.25
CA ARG A 85 -4.42 -15.80 -7.78
C ARG A 85 -5.19 -14.49 -7.63
N ALA A 86 -4.58 -13.47 -7.02
CA ALA A 86 -5.20 -12.15 -6.87
C ALA A 86 -5.52 -11.51 -8.24
N CYS A 87 -4.57 -11.53 -9.17
CA CYS A 87 -4.81 -11.03 -10.53
C CYS A 87 -5.90 -11.82 -11.28
N ASP A 88 -5.97 -13.14 -11.10
CA ASP A 88 -7.02 -13.95 -11.71
C ASP A 88 -8.40 -13.69 -11.07
N ASN A 89 -8.47 -13.43 -9.75
CA ASN A 89 -9.69 -12.98 -9.08
C ASN A 89 -10.18 -11.64 -9.63
N GLN A 90 -9.26 -10.67 -9.78
CA GLN A 90 -9.57 -9.39 -10.42
C GLN A 90 -10.16 -9.57 -11.81
N LYS A 91 -9.51 -10.41 -12.64
CA LYS A 91 -9.94 -10.64 -14.01
C LYS A 91 -11.33 -11.25 -14.08
N ASN A 92 -11.67 -12.16 -13.17
CA ASN A 92 -13.01 -12.73 -13.08
C ASN A 92 -14.05 -11.67 -12.72
N GLU A 93 -13.78 -10.84 -11.72
CA GLU A 93 -14.68 -9.73 -11.35
C GLU A 93 -14.85 -8.72 -12.50
N CYS A 94 -13.75 -8.35 -13.16
CA CYS A 94 -13.77 -7.49 -14.33
C CYS A 94 -14.62 -8.10 -15.47
N ALA A 95 -14.43 -9.40 -15.75
CA ALA A 95 -15.18 -10.09 -16.79
C ALA A 95 -16.67 -10.18 -16.45
N ASP A 96 -17.02 -10.38 -15.18
CA ASP A 96 -18.41 -10.36 -14.72
C ASP A 96 -19.03 -8.97 -14.95
N LEU A 97 -18.31 -7.89 -14.67
CA LEU A 97 -18.79 -6.52 -14.93
C LEU A 97 -19.00 -6.25 -16.44
N ALA A 98 -18.06 -6.69 -17.28
CA ALA A 98 -18.19 -6.58 -18.74
C ALA A 98 -19.40 -7.37 -19.26
N ASN A 99 -19.58 -8.61 -18.80
CA ASN A 99 -20.66 -9.50 -19.25
C ASN A 99 -22.05 -9.07 -18.76
N ASN A 100 -22.14 -8.44 -17.58
CA ASN A 100 -23.42 -7.98 -17.02
C ASN A 100 -23.89 -6.62 -17.57
N GLY A 101 -23.24 -6.10 -18.63
CA GLY A 101 -23.62 -4.85 -19.28
C GLY A 101 -23.28 -3.59 -18.48
N GLY A 102 -22.41 -3.71 -17.48
CA GLY A 102 -21.98 -2.61 -16.62
C GLY A 102 -20.73 -1.86 -17.09
N GLY A 103 -20.05 -2.34 -18.14
CA GLY A 103 -18.79 -1.77 -18.62
C GLY A 103 -18.86 -1.21 -20.04
N GLU A 104 -18.27 -0.03 -20.26
CA GLU A 104 -17.89 0.47 -21.60
C GLU A 104 -16.61 -0.22 -22.14
N PHE A 105 -16.34 -1.45 -21.68
CA PHE A 105 -15.12 -2.23 -21.92
C PHE A 105 -15.46 -3.71 -22.15
N GLU A 106 -14.56 -4.44 -22.78
CA GLU A 106 -14.74 -5.85 -23.12
C GLU A 106 -13.91 -6.78 -22.23
N VAL A 107 -14.23 -8.07 -22.24
CA VAL A 107 -13.45 -9.09 -21.49
C VAL A 107 -11.98 -9.11 -21.94
N GLY A 108 -11.68 -8.76 -23.19
CA GLY A 108 -10.30 -8.62 -23.67
C GLY A 108 -9.50 -7.51 -22.98
N ASP A 109 -10.17 -6.45 -22.52
CA ASP A 109 -9.54 -5.40 -21.71
C ASP A 109 -9.22 -5.92 -20.30
N CYS A 110 -10.07 -6.80 -19.75
CA CYS A 110 -9.82 -7.49 -18.48
C CYS A 110 -8.62 -8.45 -18.58
N ASP A 111 -8.47 -9.15 -19.70
CA ASP A 111 -7.27 -9.97 -19.95
C ASP A 111 -6.00 -9.11 -19.99
N SER A 112 -6.06 -7.96 -20.68
CA SER A 112 -4.95 -6.99 -20.72
C SER A 112 -4.61 -6.44 -19.33
N GLN A 113 -5.62 -6.21 -18.48
CA GLN A 113 -5.41 -5.82 -17.08
C GLN A 113 -4.75 -6.95 -16.27
N ASN A 114 -5.18 -8.20 -16.45
CA ASN A 114 -4.59 -9.35 -15.76
C ASN A 114 -3.10 -9.51 -16.10
N GLU A 115 -2.74 -9.34 -17.37
CA GLU A 115 -1.33 -9.39 -17.79
C GLU A 115 -0.49 -8.30 -17.12
N GLN A 116 -1.01 -7.07 -17.04
CA GLN A 116 -0.34 -5.97 -16.34
C GLN A 116 -0.22 -6.25 -14.83
N CYS A 117 -1.26 -6.81 -14.22
CA CYS A 117 -1.23 -7.21 -12.82
C CYS A 117 -0.14 -8.25 -12.56
N LYS A 118 -0.07 -9.32 -13.37
CA LYS A 118 0.95 -10.37 -13.23
C LYS A 118 2.37 -9.88 -13.52
N GLN A 119 2.53 -8.97 -14.48
CA GLN A 119 3.82 -8.31 -14.73
C GLN A 119 4.26 -7.42 -13.56
N THR A 120 3.33 -6.68 -12.97
CA THR A 120 3.60 -5.87 -11.78
C THR A 120 4.05 -6.76 -10.62
N ALA A 121 3.33 -7.87 -10.38
CA ALA A 121 3.69 -8.86 -9.37
C ALA A 121 5.07 -9.47 -9.58
N SER A 122 5.46 -9.79 -10.81
CA SER A 122 6.78 -10.39 -11.09
C SER A 122 7.95 -9.43 -10.86
N THR A 123 7.68 -8.12 -10.84
CA THR A 123 8.67 -7.07 -10.54
C THR A 123 8.60 -6.57 -9.10
N ALA A 124 7.74 -7.16 -8.26
CA ALA A 124 7.57 -6.74 -6.87
C ALA A 124 8.87 -6.93 -6.06
N THR A 125 9.27 -5.90 -5.33
CA THR A 125 10.49 -5.94 -4.49
C THR A 125 10.21 -6.47 -3.08
N GLN A 126 8.97 -6.35 -2.61
CA GLN A 126 8.51 -6.92 -1.35
C GLN A 126 7.65 -8.15 -1.63
N THR A 127 8.20 -9.33 -1.37
CA THR A 127 7.56 -10.63 -1.66
C THR A 127 7.41 -11.51 -0.41
N ALA A 128 7.55 -10.90 0.76
CA ALA A 128 7.41 -11.57 2.06
C ALA A 128 6.83 -10.60 3.09
N PHE A 129 6.15 -11.14 4.10
CA PHE A 129 5.73 -10.36 5.26
C PHE A 129 6.92 -10.22 6.21
N GLN A 130 7.15 -9.01 6.69
CA GLN A 130 8.11 -8.81 7.76
C GLN A 130 7.48 -9.33 9.05
N GLU A 131 8.01 -10.43 9.58
CA GLU A 131 7.69 -10.83 10.94
C GLU A 131 8.16 -9.71 11.87
N LEU A 132 7.22 -9.03 12.50
CA LEU A 132 7.50 -8.21 13.67
C LEU A 132 7.82 -9.16 14.82
N VAL A 133 8.98 -9.80 14.79
CA VAL A 133 9.57 -10.33 16.01
C VAL A 133 9.83 -9.11 16.87
N SER A 134 8.96 -8.90 17.87
CA SER A 134 9.29 -8.01 18.97
C SER A 134 10.54 -8.62 19.60
N SER A 135 11.70 -8.02 19.34
CA SER A 135 12.93 -8.35 20.04
C SER A 135 12.84 -7.84 21.48
N ASN A 136 11.94 -8.40 22.28
CA ASN A 136 11.99 -8.36 23.73
C ASN A 136 12.60 -9.65 24.30
N ALA A 137 13.37 -10.39 23.50
CA ALA A 137 14.04 -11.62 23.90
C ALA A 137 15.44 -11.79 23.26
N GLU A 138 16.29 -10.75 23.25
CA GLU A 138 17.75 -10.94 23.17
C GLU A 138 18.55 -9.68 23.59
N PHE A 139 18.50 -9.32 24.86
CA PHE A 139 19.57 -8.55 25.51
C PHE A 139 20.32 -9.42 26.53
N ASP A 140 20.47 -10.72 26.25
CA ASP A 140 21.22 -11.63 27.11
C ASP A 140 22.63 -11.96 26.58
N PHE A 141 23.07 -11.32 25.49
CA PHE A 141 24.40 -11.59 24.90
C PHE A 141 25.55 -10.70 25.44
N ILE A 142 25.30 -9.75 26.33
CA ILE A 142 26.41 -9.00 26.98
C ILE A 142 26.17 -8.87 28.47
N CYS A 143 26.23 -10.00 29.19
CA CYS A 143 26.57 -10.08 30.60
C CYS A 143 27.15 -11.47 30.91
N ASP A 144 28.24 -11.87 30.25
CA ASP A 144 29.09 -12.92 30.82
C ASP A 144 30.59 -12.66 30.53
N THR A 145 31.28 -12.40 31.65
CA THR A 145 32.73 -12.24 31.92
C THR A 145 33.49 -11.01 31.39
#